data_AF-A0A081GKB9-F1
#
_entry.id   AF-A0A081GKB9-F1
#
_cell.length_a   1.000
_cell.length_b   1.000
_cell.length_c   1.000
_cell.angle_alpha   90.00
_cell.angle_beta   90.00
_cell.angle_gamma   90.00
#
_symmetry.space_group_name_H-M   'P 1'
#
loop_
_entity.id
_entity.type
_entity.pdbx_description
1 polymer ?
#
loop_
_entity_poly.entity_id
_entity_poly.type
_entity_poly.pdbx_seq_one_letter_code
_entity_poly.pdbx_strand_id
1 'polypeptide(L)'
;MGFLQSLQPPPERREAIGRAGLGSLLAIASVDGPPSPIARRTITAIRDHLIRLPIPLDTLEPLPPEGLAAAVTEPEWRQRILRGMTVLALLEDEPSEDRLSRLEATARALQIDDAPVQAFRHVLHHQFNLVRLDIARRGFQKGAAAAYLRDEGPAGVLQIARSLLKREDPALARRYRALADLPEGSLGRAYLAFIDANGFSVPGELGGPPPPVVRHDCCHVLGGYGTSPAEECGVLGFQAGFGRNDPFFTILFALAQFQLGIGATPVTGAETGQADPEVIFRGLEHGSSVTLDLISDWDPWDDFHHPLEEVRRRYGIRQRGQVAG
;
A
#
# COMPACT_ATOMS: atom_id res chain seq x y z
N MET A 1 13.29 -2.35 -17.78
CA MET A 1 12.77 -1.11 -18.40
C MET A 1 11.93 -0.41 -17.34
N GLY A 2 12.41 0.74 -16.85
CA GLY A 2 11.95 1.35 -15.60
C GLY A 2 10.55 1.94 -15.71
N PHE A 3 9.62 1.42 -14.92
CA PHE A 3 8.28 1.97 -14.70
C PHE A 3 8.37 3.12 -13.69
N LEU A 4 8.94 4.27 -14.10
CA LEU A 4 8.49 5.54 -13.52
C LEU A 4 7.18 5.88 -14.23
N GLN A 5 6.11 5.16 -13.93
CA GLN A 5 4.81 5.49 -14.48
C GLN A 5 4.35 6.80 -13.85
N SER A 6 4.19 7.82 -14.69
CA SER A 6 3.51 9.06 -14.32
C SER A 6 2.21 8.73 -13.56
N LEU A 7 2.05 9.28 -12.36
CA LEU A 7 0.76 9.26 -11.65
C LEU A 7 -0.36 9.96 -12.42
N GLN A 8 -0.03 10.66 -13.50
CA GLN A 8 -0.97 11.46 -14.27
C GLN A 8 -1.12 10.91 -15.68
N PRO A 9 -2.34 10.82 -16.22
CA PRO A 9 -2.55 10.48 -17.62
C PRO A 9 -1.90 11.50 -18.56
N PRO A 10 -1.77 11.16 -19.86
CA PRO A 10 -1.32 12.09 -20.89
C PRO A 10 -2.10 13.42 -20.78
N PRO A 11 -1.44 14.59 -20.83
CA PRO A 11 -2.07 15.88 -20.56
C PRO A 11 -3.37 16.11 -21.34
N GLU A 12 -3.40 15.75 -22.62
CA GLU A 12 -4.53 15.89 -23.53
C GLU A 12 -5.69 14.92 -23.26
N ARG A 13 -5.43 13.83 -22.52
CA ARG A 13 -6.42 12.82 -22.14
C ARG A 13 -6.81 12.91 -20.66
N ARG A 14 -6.12 13.74 -19.88
CA ARG A 14 -6.18 13.76 -18.41
C ARG A 14 -7.59 13.97 -17.88
N GLU A 15 -8.30 14.98 -18.38
CA GLU A 15 -9.66 15.25 -17.93
C GLU A 15 -10.64 14.15 -18.35
N ALA A 16 -10.55 13.66 -19.59
CA ALA A 16 -11.41 12.58 -20.07
C ALA A 16 -11.24 11.29 -19.25
N ILE A 17 -9.99 10.88 -19.00
CA ILE A 17 -9.67 9.69 -18.19
C ILE A 17 -10.07 9.92 -16.73
N GLY A 18 -9.83 11.11 -16.18
CA GLY A 18 -10.21 11.47 -14.81
C GLY A 18 -11.73 11.38 -14.60
N ARG A 19 -12.52 11.96 -15.51
CA ARG A 19 -13.99 11.88 -15.47
C ARG A 19 -14.47 10.44 -15.64
N ALA A 20 -13.89 9.68 -16.56
CA ALA A 20 -14.26 8.29 -16.78
C ALA A 20 -13.96 7.43 -15.54
N GLY A 21 -12.78 7.59 -14.94
CA GLY A 21 -12.40 6.90 -13.71
C GLY A 21 -13.34 7.23 -12.55
N LEU A 22 -13.62 8.50 -12.29
CA LEU A 22 -14.55 8.92 -11.22
C LEU A 22 -15.98 8.44 -11.48
N GLY A 23 -16.45 8.51 -12.72
CA GLY A 23 -17.77 7.98 -13.13
C GLY A 23 -17.89 6.48 -12.89
N SER A 24 -16.82 5.71 -13.16
CA SER A 24 -16.79 4.27 -12.87
C SER A 24 -16.72 3.96 -11.37
N LEU A 25 -16.02 4.77 -10.58
CA LEU A 25 -16.04 4.66 -9.11
C LEU A 25 -17.44 4.94 -8.55
N LEU A 26 -18.15 5.96 -9.07
CA LEU A 26 -19.55 6.21 -8.74
C LEU A 26 -20.45 5.02 -9.15
N ALA A 27 -20.18 4.41 -10.30
CA ALA A 27 -20.97 3.28 -10.79
C ALA A 27 -20.83 1.99 -9.99
N ILE A 28 -19.68 1.74 -9.36
CA ILE A 28 -19.52 0.63 -8.41
C ILE A 28 -20.07 0.99 -7.02
N ALA A 29 -19.89 2.24 -6.59
CA ALA A 29 -20.42 2.74 -5.31
C ALA A 29 -21.96 2.77 -5.28
N SER A 30 -22.60 2.84 -6.46
CA SER A 30 -24.05 3.00 -6.59
C SER A 30 -24.80 1.71 -6.94
N VAL A 31 -24.13 0.54 -6.90
CA VAL A 31 -24.75 -0.75 -7.30
C VAL A 31 -25.93 -1.11 -6.39
N ASP A 32 -25.76 -0.96 -5.08
CA ASP A 32 -26.74 -1.37 -4.07
C ASP A 32 -27.55 -0.18 -3.50
N GLY A 33 -27.65 0.92 -4.27
CA GLY A 33 -28.31 2.16 -3.85
C GLY A 33 -27.37 3.37 -3.89
N PRO A 34 -27.69 4.49 -3.22
CA PRO A 34 -26.83 5.66 -3.22
C PRO A 34 -25.44 5.39 -2.58
N PRO A 35 -24.35 6.05 -3.04
CA PRO A 35 -23.03 5.88 -2.46
C PRO A 35 -23.00 6.15 -0.96
N SER A 36 -22.42 5.22 -0.21
CA SER A 36 -22.18 5.32 1.23
C SER A 36 -21.25 6.50 1.58
N PRO A 37 -21.17 6.91 2.86
CA PRO A 37 -20.19 7.91 3.30
C PRO A 37 -18.74 7.51 2.98
N ILE A 38 -18.36 6.24 3.17
CA ILE A 38 -16.99 5.79 2.91
C ILE A 38 -16.68 5.74 1.40
N ALA A 39 -17.62 5.34 0.55
CA ALA A 39 -17.49 5.45 -0.90
C ALA A 39 -17.27 6.91 -1.34
N ARG A 40 -18.07 7.85 -0.82
CA ARG A 40 -17.92 9.28 -1.16
C ARG A 40 -16.56 9.83 -0.76
N ARG A 41 -16.09 9.49 0.44
CA ARG A 41 -14.75 9.85 0.91
C ARG A 41 -13.65 9.23 0.05
N THR A 42 -13.81 7.97 -0.34
CA THR A 42 -12.87 7.25 -1.23
C THR A 42 -12.78 7.93 -2.60
N ILE A 43 -13.92 8.23 -3.24
CA ILE A 43 -13.97 8.92 -4.54
C ILE A 43 -13.33 10.30 -4.45
N THR A 44 -13.60 11.03 -3.35
CA THR A 44 -13.00 12.34 -3.09
C THR A 44 -11.49 12.25 -2.93
N ALA A 45 -10.99 11.31 -2.12
CA ALA A 45 -9.55 11.12 -1.91
C ALA A 45 -8.83 10.70 -3.20
N ILE A 46 -9.43 9.84 -4.02
CA ILE A 46 -8.88 9.48 -5.34
C ILE A 46 -8.83 10.71 -6.27
N ARG A 47 -9.90 11.53 -6.30
CA ARG A 47 -9.90 12.79 -7.06
C ARG A 47 -8.77 13.69 -6.61
N ASP A 48 -8.62 13.89 -5.30
CA ASP A 48 -7.76 14.93 -4.74
C ASP A 48 -6.28 14.53 -4.72
N HIS A 49 -5.96 13.24 -4.57
CA HIS A 49 -4.57 12.77 -4.46
C HIS A 49 -4.03 12.08 -5.71
N LEU A 50 -4.89 11.43 -6.50
CA LEU A 50 -4.44 10.67 -7.68
C LEU A 50 -4.77 11.38 -8.98
N ILE A 51 -6.03 11.82 -9.16
CA ILE A 51 -6.44 12.47 -10.42
C ILE A 51 -6.01 13.93 -10.46
N ARG A 52 -6.09 14.63 -9.32
CA ARG A 52 -5.67 16.02 -9.12
C ARG A 52 -6.26 16.99 -10.14
N LEU A 53 -7.54 16.79 -10.43
CA LEU A 53 -8.35 17.68 -11.25
C LEU A 53 -9.58 18.15 -10.46
N PRO A 54 -9.99 19.42 -10.61
CA PRO A 54 -11.14 19.99 -9.91
C PRO A 54 -12.46 19.54 -10.56
N ILE A 55 -12.66 18.23 -10.71
CA ILE A 55 -13.88 17.64 -11.29
C ILE A 55 -14.97 17.64 -10.20
N PRO A 56 -16.09 18.36 -10.38
CA PRO A 56 -17.18 18.36 -9.42
C PRO A 56 -17.90 17.00 -9.43
N LEU A 57 -17.88 16.28 -8.30
CA LEU A 57 -18.39 14.90 -8.23
C LEU A 57 -19.91 14.80 -8.39
N ASP A 58 -20.63 15.87 -8.05
CA ASP A 58 -22.08 16.03 -8.23
C ASP A 58 -22.51 16.19 -9.69
N THR A 59 -21.57 16.53 -10.59
CA THR A 59 -21.82 16.63 -12.03
C THR A 59 -21.60 15.33 -12.79
N LEU A 60 -21.13 14.28 -12.12
CA LEU A 60 -20.79 13.01 -12.74
C LEU A 60 -21.95 12.02 -12.66
N GLU A 61 -22.16 11.30 -13.75
CA GLU A 61 -23.07 10.17 -13.79
C GLU A 61 -22.31 8.84 -13.65
N PRO A 62 -22.92 7.81 -13.04
CA PRO A 62 -22.40 6.44 -13.06
C PRO A 62 -22.07 5.96 -14.49
N LEU A 63 -20.81 5.64 -14.74
CA LEU A 63 -20.35 5.19 -16.05
C LEU A 63 -20.41 3.64 -16.16
N PRO A 64 -21.12 3.07 -17.16
CA PRO A 64 -21.14 1.63 -17.38
C PRO A 64 -19.81 1.10 -17.94
N PRO A 65 -19.55 -0.22 -17.83
CA PRO A 65 -18.34 -0.88 -18.32
C PRO A 65 -17.91 -0.50 -19.76
N GLU A 66 -18.87 -0.50 -20.70
CA GLU A 66 -18.63 -0.22 -22.10
C GLU A 66 -18.27 1.26 -22.33
N GLY A 67 -18.89 2.15 -21.54
CA GLY A 67 -18.58 3.58 -21.53
C GLY A 67 -17.14 3.83 -21.07
N LEU A 68 -16.69 3.14 -20.02
CA LEU A 68 -15.31 3.20 -19.56
C LEU A 68 -14.33 2.69 -20.63
N ALA A 69 -14.64 1.55 -21.24
CA ALA A 69 -13.80 0.94 -22.27
C ALA A 69 -13.65 1.85 -23.52
N ALA A 70 -14.71 2.57 -23.89
CA ALA A 70 -14.69 3.54 -24.98
C ALA A 70 -13.92 4.82 -24.61
N ALA A 71 -14.08 5.33 -23.38
CA ALA A 71 -13.45 6.56 -22.94
C ALA A 71 -11.93 6.41 -22.68
N VAL A 72 -11.52 5.25 -22.15
CA VAL A 72 -10.13 4.97 -21.75
C VAL A 72 -9.57 3.86 -22.62
N THR A 73 -8.62 4.21 -23.49
CA THR A 73 -7.95 3.28 -24.41
C THR A 73 -6.61 2.80 -23.89
N GLU A 74 -6.04 3.55 -22.95
CA GLU A 74 -4.71 3.41 -22.40
C GLU A 74 -4.67 2.22 -21.41
N PRO A 75 -3.94 1.13 -21.71
CA PRO A 75 -4.01 -0.11 -20.92
C PRO A 75 -3.67 0.09 -19.44
N GLU A 76 -2.68 0.94 -19.14
CA GLU A 76 -2.30 1.30 -17.78
C GLU A 76 -3.46 1.93 -17.00
N TRP A 77 -4.18 2.87 -17.62
CA TRP A 77 -5.30 3.56 -16.98
C TRP A 77 -6.51 2.66 -16.80
N ARG A 78 -6.77 1.75 -17.75
CA ARG A 78 -7.78 0.70 -17.57
C ARG A 78 -7.52 -0.13 -16.30
N GLN A 79 -6.29 -0.59 -16.12
CA GLN A 79 -5.92 -1.37 -14.94
C GLN A 79 -5.97 -0.56 -13.65
N ARG A 80 -5.51 0.70 -13.66
CA ARG A 80 -5.56 1.59 -12.49
C ARG A 80 -7.00 1.88 -12.05
N ILE A 81 -7.90 2.14 -13.00
CA ILE A 81 -9.31 2.38 -12.71
C ILE A 81 -9.97 1.12 -12.13
N LEU A 82 -9.73 -0.06 -12.74
CA LEU A 82 -10.26 -1.32 -12.19
C LEU A 82 -9.76 -1.58 -10.76
N ARG A 83 -8.47 -1.40 -10.49
CA ARG A 83 -7.89 -1.50 -9.14
C ARG A 83 -8.58 -0.54 -8.17
N GLY A 84 -8.79 0.73 -8.57
CA GLY A 84 -9.49 1.72 -7.76
C GLY A 84 -10.95 1.34 -7.47
N MET A 85 -11.66 0.82 -8.46
CA MET A 85 -13.03 0.30 -8.28
C MET A 85 -13.06 -0.86 -7.29
N THR A 86 -12.11 -1.79 -7.39
CA THR A 86 -11.99 -2.92 -6.45
C THR A 86 -11.64 -2.46 -5.04
N VAL A 87 -10.71 -1.51 -4.87
CA VAL A 87 -10.36 -0.93 -3.56
C VAL A 87 -11.57 -0.26 -2.92
N LEU A 88 -12.33 0.53 -3.69
CA LEU A 88 -13.58 1.14 -3.20
C LEU A 88 -14.57 0.05 -2.75
N ALA A 89 -14.78 -0.98 -3.55
CA ALA A 89 -15.69 -2.07 -3.20
C ALA A 89 -15.27 -2.83 -1.94
N LEU A 90 -13.96 -2.94 -1.66
CA LEU A 90 -13.42 -3.57 -0.45
C LEU A 90 -13.45 -2.68 0.80
N LEU A 91 -13.61 -1.36 0.62
CA LEU A 91 -13.78 -0.40 1.72
C LEU A 91 -15.23 -0.31 2.20
N GLU A 92 -16.19 -0.74 1.38
CA GLU A 92 -17.59 -0.89 1.80
C GLU A 92 -17.72 -2.02 2.84
N ASP A 93 -18.70 -1.90 3.73
CA ASP A 93 -18.85 -2.83 4.88
C ASP A 93 -19.25 -4.25 4.46
N GLU A 94 -20.12 -4.39 3.45
CA GLU A 94 -20.60 -5.69 2.97
C GLU A 94 -20.30 -5.87 1.47
N PRO A 95 -19.45 -6.85 1.10
CA PRO A 95 -19.28 -7.21 -0.30
C PRO A 95 -20.57 -7.88 -0.83
N SER A 96 -20.93 -7.61 -2.09
CA SER A 96 -22.13 -8.17 -2.73
C SER A 96 -21.82 -8.84 -4.07
N GLU A 97 -22.66 -9.81 -4.45
CA GLU A 97 -22.61 -10.46 -5.77
C GLU A 97 -22.84 -9.49 -6.92
N ASP A 98 -23.65 -8.44 -6.70
CA ASP A 98 -23.91 -7.42 -7.70
C ASP A 98 -22.67 -6.53 -7.93
N ARG A 99 -21.93 -6.18 -6.86
CA ARG A 99 -20.64 -5.50 -6.98
C ARG A 99 -19.59 -6.39 -7.66
N LEU A 100 -19.54 -7.68 -7.34
CA LEU A 100 -18.66 -8.64 -8.04
C LEU A 100 -19.00 -8.67 -9.54
N SER A 101 -20.27 -8.85 -9.88
CA SER A 101 -20.75 -8.91 -11.27
C SER A 101 -20.40 -7.63 -12.05
N ARG A 102 -20.50 -6.46 -11.40
CA ARG A 102 -20.10 -5.17 -11.98
C ARG A 102 -18.59 -5.10 -12.23
N LEU A 103 -17.77 -5.51 -11.28
CA LEU A 103 -16.31 -5.53 -11.44
C LEU A 103 -15.88 -6.47 -12.57
N GLU A 104 -16.49 -7.65 -12.68
CA GLU A 104 -16.20 -8.60 -13.74
C GLU A 104 -16.64 -8.12 -15.13
N ALA A 105 -17.84 -7.52 -15.22
CA ALA A 105 -18.29 -6.90 -16.46
C ALA A 105 -17.31 -5.79 -16.91
N THR A 106 -16.81 -5.02 -15.95
CA THR A 106 -15.79 -4.00 -16.21
C THR A 106 -14.47 -4.60 -16.70
N ALA A 107 -13.94 -5.62 -16.02
CA ALA A 107 -12.71 -6.30 -16.45
C ALA A 107 -12.84 -6.89 -17.86
N ARG A 108 -13.99 -7.53 -18.17
CA ARG A 108 -14.29 -8.06 -19.51
C ARG A 108 -14.36 -6.96 -20.57
N ALA A 109 -15.07 -5.86 -20.31
CA ALA A 109 -15.19 -4.74 -21.25
C ALA A 109 -13.83 -4.08 -21.53
N LEU A 110 -12.97 -3.98 -20.51
CA LEU A 110 -11.64 -3.42 -20.63
C LEU A 110 -10.62 -4.37 -21.27
N GLN A 111 -10.93 -5.67 -21.35
CA GLN A 111 -10.05 -6.75 -21.85
C GLN A 111 -8.71 -6.82 -21.09
N ILE A 112 -8.77 -6.76 -19.77
CA ILE A 112 -7.59 -6.80 -18.89
C ILE A 112 -7.66 -7.98 -17.92
N ASP A 113 -6.49 -8.32 -17.35
CA ASP A 113 -6.39 -9.26 -16.23
C ASP A 113 -7.25 -8.79 -15.05
N ASP A 114 -7.94 -9.74 -14.42
CA ASP A 114 -8.94 -9.50 -13.39
C ASP A 114 -8.45 -9.88 -11.98
N ALA A 115 -7.13 -9.98 -11.76
CA ALA A 115 -6.58 -10.37 -10.45
C ALA A 115 -7.12 -9.52 -9.27
N PRO A 116 -7.31 -8.18 -9.38
CA PRO A 116 -7.99 -7.43 -8.34
C PRO A 116 -9.42 -7.92 -8.06
N VAL A 117 -10.18 -8.24 -9.11
CA VAL A 117 -11.55 -8.74 -9.02
C VAL A 117 -11.59 -10.13 -8.38
N GLN A 118 -10.61 -10.99 -8.69
CA GLN A 118 -10.47 -12.28 -8.03
C GLN A 118 -10.21 -12.14 -6.53
N ALA A 119 -9.41 -11.15 -6.11
CA ALA A 119 -9.23 -10.86 -4.69
C ALA A 119 -10.56 -10.43 -4.02
N PHE A 120 -11.38 -9.60 -4.68
CA PHE A 120 -12.72 -9.25 -4.19
C PHE A 120 -13.63 -10.49 -4.08
N ARG A 121 -13.63 -11.36 -5.09
CA ARG A 121 -14.36 -12.64 -5.07
C ARG A 121 -13.93 -13.51 -3.88
N HIS A 122 -12.63 -13.62 -3.62
CA HIS A 122 -12.12 -14.38 -2.48
C HIS A 122 -12.59 -13.81 -1.13
N VAL A 123 -12.67 -12.48 -1.01
CA VAL A 123 -13.23 -11.81 0.18
C VAL A 123 -14.72 -12.12 0.31
N LEU A 124 -15.50 -11.92 -0.76
CA LEU A 124 -16.95 -12.18 -0.80
C LEU A 124 -17.30 -13.62 -0.40
N HIS A 125 -16.54 -14.61 -0.87
CA HIS A 125 -16.79 -16.01 -0.58
C HIS A 125 -16.04 -16.53 0.65
N HIS A 126 -15.50 -15.65 1.50
CA HIS A 126 -14.78 -15.99 2.73
C HIS A 126 -13.58 -16.93 2.51
N GLN A 127 -12.98 -16.89 1.32
CA GLN A 127 -11.81 -17.69 0.94
C GLN A 127 -10.51 -17.00 1.40
N PHE A 128 -10.44 -16.65 2.68
CA PHE A 128 -9.39 -15.81 3.26
C PHE A 128 -7.97 -16.38 3.10
N ASN A 129 -7.82 -17.70 2.99
CA ASN A 129 -6.52 -18.30 2.70
C ASN A 129 -6.01 -17.96 1.30
N LEU A 130 -6.91 -17.81 0.33
CA LEU A 130 -6.54 -17.35 -1.02
C LEU A 130 -6.18 -15.86 -1.00
N VAL A 131 -6.90 -15.03 -0.24
CA VAL A 131 -6.54 -13.62 -0.02
C VAL A 131 -5.12 -13.50 0.55
N ARG A 132 -4.81 -14.23 1.62
CA ARG A 132 -3.46 -14.25 2.22
C ARG A 132 -2.39 -14.74 1.25
N LEU A 133 -2.72 -15.75 0.45
CA LEU A 133 -1.80 -16.30 -0.56
C LEU A 133 -1.50 -15.29 -1.67
N ASP A 134 -2.51 -14.58 -2.17
CA ASP A 134 -2.35 -13.53 -3.17
C ASP A 134 -1.50 -12.38 -2.64
N ILE A 135 -1.77 -11.92 -1.42
CA ILE A 135 -0.94 -10.94 -0.72
C ILE A 135 0.52 -11.42 -0.62
N ALA A 136 0.75 -12.64 -0.12
CA ALA A 136 2.11 -13.15 0.05
C ALA A 136 2.87 -13.31 -1.29
N ARG A 137 2.17 -13.62 -2.38
CA ARG A 137 2.78 -13.85 -3.70
C ARG A 137 3.02 -12.57 -4.51
N ARG A 138 2.12 -11.59 -4.39
CA ARG A 138 2.04 -10.40 -5.26
C ARG A 138 2.26 -9.08 -4.52
N GLY A 139 2.13 -9.08 -3.20
CA GLY A 139 2.43 -7.96 -2.33
C GLY A 139 3.92 -7.77 -2.07
N PHE A 140 4.23 -6.81 -1.20
CA PHE A 140 5.59 -6.36 -0.93
C PHE A 140 6.42 -7.37 -0.12
N GLN A 141 5.80 -8.30 0.60
CA GLN A 141 6.47 -9.24 1.51
C GLN A 141 7.45 -10.14 0.78
N LYS A 142 7.11 -10.58 -0.43
CA LYS A 142 8.00 -11.38 -1.28
C LYS A 142 9.25 -10.59 -1.65
N GLY A 143 9.10 -9.31 -1.99
CA GLY A 143 10.19 -8.39 -2.33
C GLY A 143 11.13 -8.18 -1.14
N ALA A 144 10.56 -7.85 0.03
CA ALA A 144 11.30 -7.68 1.29
C ALA A 144 12.10 -8.93 1.67
N ALA A 145 11.46 -10.11 1.64
CA ALA A 145 12.11 -11.36 1.97
C ALA A 145 13.22 -11.71 0.98
N ALA A 146 12.96 -11.55 -0.32
CA ALA A 146 13.97 -11.80 -1.35
C ALA A 146 15.16 -10.84 -1.22
N ALA A 147 14.93 -9.56 -0.92
CA ALA A 147 15.99 -8.58 -0.69
C ALA A 147 16.86 -8.99 0.48
N TYR A 148 16.26 -9.23 1.64
CA TYR A 148 17.00 -9.64 2.83
C TYR A 148 17.83 -10.92 2.62
N LEU A 149 17.29 -11.91 1.90
CA LEU A 149 18.02 -13.14 1.59
C LEU A 149 19.19 -12.93 0.63
N ARG A 150 19.10 -11.95 -0.29
CA ARG A 150 20.25 -11.59 -1.14
C ARG A 150 21.35 -10.92 -0.32
N ASP A 151 20.97 -10.06 0.62
CA ASP A 151 21.90 -9.25 1.39
C ASP A 151 22.64 -10.09 2.47
N GLU A 152 21.91 -10.98 3.17
CA GLU A 152 22.43 -11.74 4.32
C GLU A 152 22.79 -13.22 3.99
N GLY A 153 22.41 -13.70 2.80
CA GLY A 153 22.70 -15.06 2.34
C GLY A 153 22.10 -16.17 3.25
N PRO A 154 22.80 -17.31 3.46
CA PRO A 154 22.29 -18.42 4.27
C PRO A 154 21.97 -18.06 5.73
N ALA A 155 22.66 -17.08 6.30
CA ALA A 155 22.39 -16.60 7.66
C ALA A 155 20.99 -15.96 7.76
N GLY A 156 20.57 -15.26 6.71
CA GLY A 156 19.24 -14.63 6.63
C GLY A 156 18.09 -15.64 6.73
N VAL A 157 18.23 -16.83 6.12
CA VAL A 157 17.21 -17.90 6.22
C VAL A 157 17.05 -18.35 7.68
N LEU A 158 18.17 -18.54 8.39
CA LEU A 158 18.16 -18.97 9.78
C LEU A 158 17.56 -17.90 10.70
N GLN A 159 17.87 -16.63 10.47
CA GLN A 159 17.32 -15.51 11.24
C GLN A 159 15.80 -15.39 11.06
N ILE A 160 15.29 -15.45 9.82
CA ILE A 160 13.85 -15.46 9.55
C ILE A 160 13.19 -16.66 10.25
N ALA A 161 13.77 -17.86 10.13
CA ALA A 161 13.24 -19.07 10.75
C ALA A 161 13.18 -18.95 12.28
N ARG A 162 14.22 -18.36 12.92
CA ARG A 162 14.23 -18.11 14.37
C ARG A 162 13.09 -17.18 14.80
N SER A 163 12.90 -16.05 14.11
CA SER A 163 11.79 -15.13 14.40
C SER A 163 10.42 -15.80 14.28
N LEU A 164 10.20 -16.57 13.21
CA LEU A 164 8.93 -17.29 13.01
C LEU A 164 8.68 -18.37 14.08
N LEU A 165 9.74 -19.00 14.57
CA LEU A 165 9.69 -19.96 15.68
C LEU A 165 9.68 -19.29 17.06
N LYS A 166 9.58 -17.96 17.13
CA LYS A 166 9.63 -17.16 18.37
C LYS A 166 10.86 -17.47 19.21
N ARG A 167 12.01 -17.66 18.57
CA ARG A 167 13.31 -17.89 19.21
C ARG A 167 14.16 -16.64 19.14
N GLU A 168 14.86 -16.36 20.23
CA GLU A 168 15.81 -15.26 20.29
C GLU A 168 17.04 -15.52 19.39
N ASP A 169 17.59 -14.43 18.88
CA ASP A 169 18.90 -14.35 18.26
C ASP A 169 19.67 -13.19 18.91
N PRO A 170 20.37 -13.43 20.03
CA PRO A 170 21.02 -12.36 20.79
C PRO A 170 22.08 -11.60 20.00
N ALA A 171 22.71 -12.22 19.01
CA ALA A 171 23.69 -11.55 18.16
C ALA A 171 23.00 -10.54 17.23
N LEU A 172 21.88 -10.93 16.63
CA LEU A 172 21.07 -10.06 15.79
C LEU A 172 20.44 -8.91 16.61
N ALA A 173 19.90 -9.20 17.78
CA ALA A 173 19.36 -8.21 18.69
C ALA A 173 20.41 -7.16 19.05
N ARG A 174 21.63 -7.59 19.44
CA ARG A 174 22.74 -6.67 19.71
C ARG A 174 23.11 -5.80 18.51
N ARG A 175 23.10 -6.36 17.29
CA ARG A 175 23.39 -5.61 16.06
C ARG A 175 22.40 -4.46 15.87
N TYR A 176 21.09 -4.70 16.06
CA TYR A 176 20.08 -3.64 15.97
C TYR A 176 20.13 -2.66 17.15
N ARG A 177 20.37 -3.15 18.38
CA ARG A 177 20.48 -2.27 19.55
C ARG A 177 21.70 -1.35 19.49
N ALA A 178 22.78 -1.76 18.82
CA ALA A 178 23.95 -0.91 18.57
C ALA A 178 23.67 0.32 17.69
N LEU A 179 22.51 0.39 17.02
CA LEU A 179 22.09 1.61 16.33
C LEU A 179 21.91 2.81 17.28
N ALA A 180 21.76 2.57 18.59
CA ALA A 180 21.74 3.61 19.61
C ALA A 180 23.03 4.44 19.66
N ASP A 181 24.17 3.84 19.27
CA ASP A 181 25.50 4.46 19.31
C ASP A 181 25.77 5.37 18.09
N LEU A 182 24.85 5.38 17.10
CA LEU A 182 24.96 6.24 15.93
C LEU A 182 24.69 7.72 16.29
N PRO A 183 25.16 8.67 15.46
CA PRO A 183 24.95 10.10 15.71
C PRO A 183 23.48 10.48 15.90
N GLU A 184 23.24 11.52 16.70
CA GLU A 184 21.91 12.14 16.79
C GLU A 184 21.41 12.63 15.43
N GLY A 185 20.12 12.42 15.16
CA GLY A 185 19.51 12.76 13.88
C GLY A 185 19.83 11.79 12.74
N SER A 186 20.60 10.72 12.98
CA SER A 186 20.80 9.64 12.00
C SER A 186 19.54 8.78 11.83
N LEU A 187 19.40 8.15 10.65
CA LEU A 187 18.27 7.24 10.38
C LEU A 187 18.23 6.07 11.36
N GLY A 188 19.37 5.44 11.67
CA GLY A 188 19.42 4.28 12.55
C GLY A 188 18.99 4.61 13.99
N ARG A 189 19.42 5.77 14.51
CA ARG A 189 18.98 6.24 15.82
C ARG A 189 17.50 6.63 15.83
N ALA A 190 16.99 7.21 14.74
CA ALA A 190 15.56 7.52 14.59
C ALA A 190 14.69 6.25 14.47
N TYR A 191 15.16 5.22 13.77
CA TYR A 191 14.53 3.89 13.73
C TYR A 191 14.44 3.27 15.11
N LEU A 192 15.55 3.21 15.85
CA LEU A 192 15.53 2.61 17.18
C LEU A 192 14.63 3.40 18.14
N ALA A 193 14.67 4.74 18.09
CA ALA A 193 13.78 5.58 18.87
C ALA A 193 12.29 5.34 18.53
N PHE A 194 11.95 5.11 17.26
CA PHE A 194 10.60 4.74 16.84
C PHE A 194 10.17 3.38 17.41
N ILE A 195 11.04 2.37 17.33
CA ILE A 195 10.77 1.04 17.90
C ILE A 195 10.50 1.16 19.41
N ASP A 196 11.39 1.84 20.15
CA ASP A 196 11.28 1.99 21.60
C ASP A 196 10.04 2.80 22.01
N ALA A 197 9.74 3.90 21.31
CA ALA A 197 8.59 4.75 21.59
C ALA A 197 7.25 4.03 21.41
N ASN A 198 7.19 3.02 20.54
CA ASN A 198 6.00 2.21 20.30
C ASN A 198 5.98 0.91 21.11
N GLY A 199 6.98 0.67 21.97
CA GLY A 199 7.08 -0.56 22.77
C GLY A 199 7.31 -1.82 21.93
N PHE A 200 7.87 -1.66 20.73
CA PHE A 200 8.20 -2.78 19.85
C PHE A 200 9.57 -3.38 20.22
N SER A 201 9.78 -4.62 19.78
CA SER A 201 11.06 -5.32 19.91
C SER A 201 11.82 -5.28 18.59
N VAL A 202 13.15 -5.17 18.64
CA VAL A 202 13.98 -5.27 17.42
C VAL A 202 14.11 -6.73 16.95
N PRO A 203 14.49 -7.00 15.69
CA PRO A 203 14.72 -8.38 15.26
C PRO A 203 15.79 -9.09 16.10
N GLY A 204 15.50 -10.34 16.46
CA GLY A 204 16.35 -11.17 17.33
C GLY A 204 15.96 -11.13 18.81
N GLU A 205 15.17 -10.16 19.25
CA GLU A 205 14.56 -10.18 20.58
C GLU A 205 13.34 -11.11 20.61
N LEU A 206 12.95 -11.58 21.79
CA LEU A 206 11.76 -12.40 21.95
C LEU A 206 10.52 -11.63 21.50
N GLY A 207 9.76 -12.20 20.56
CA GLY A 207 8.59 -11.54 19.96
C GLY A 207 8.92 -10.45 18.95
N GLY A 208 10.20 -10.18 18.68
CA GLY A 208 10.63 -9.26 17.62
C GLY A 208 10.24 -9.75 16.23
N PRO A 209 10.05 -8.82 15.27
CA PRO A 209 9.60 -9.18 13.94
C PRO A 209 10.70 -9.95 13.18
N PRO A 210 10.33 -10.67 12.11
CA PRO A 210 11.31 -11.14 11.14
C PRO A 210 12.12 -9.96 10.58
N PRO A 211 13.44 -10.11 10.38
CA PRO A 211 14.29 -8.98 9.96
C PRO A 211 13.87 -8.24 8.68
N PRO A 212 13.27 -8.89 7.65
CA PRO A 212 12.78 -8.15 6.48
C PRO A 212 11.76 -7.04 6.80
N VAL A 213 11.07 -7.10 7.94
CA VAL A 213 10.08 -6.10 8.38
C VAL A 213 10.73 -4.75 8.67
N VAL A 214 12.03 -4.70 9.01
CA VAL A 214 12.76 -3.46 9.30
C VAL A 214 12.65 -2.45 8.16
N ARG A 215 12.59 -2.91 6.90
CA ARG A 215 12.42 -2.05 5.72
C ARG A 215 11.07 -1.32 5.74
N HIS A 216 10.01 -2.00 6.16
CA HIS A 216 8.69 -1.41 6.39
C HIS A 216 8.71 -0.48 7.60
N ASP A 217 9.30 -0.88 8.72
CA ASP A 217 9.40 -0.01 9.91
C ASP A 217 10.17 1.28 9.61
N CYS A 218 11.22 1.22 8.79
CA CYS A 218 11.93 2.39 8.30
C CYS A 218 11.04 3.32 7.47
N CYS A 219 10.01 2.81 6.79
CA CYS A 219 9.06 3.63 6.04
C CYS A 219 8.20 4.51 6.97
N HIS A 220 7.93 4.08 8.20
CA HIS A 220 7.28 4.96 9.20
C HIS A 220 8.16 6.17 9.51
N VAL A 221 9.45 5.93 9.75
CA VAL A 221 10.41 6.99 10.08
C VAL A 221 10.65 7.90 8.88
N LEU A 222 10.95 7.32 7.72
CA LEU A 222 11.23 8.07 6.49
C LEU A 222 10.02 8.87 6.03
N GLY A 223 8.83 8.26 6.04
CA GLY A 223 7.58 8.85 5.56
C GLY A 223 6.81 9.69 6.60
N GLY A 224 7.16 9.59 7.89
CA GLY A 224 6.48 10.29 8.97
C GLY A 224 5.09 9.73 9.27
N TYR A 225 4.98 8.41 9.42
CA TYR A 225 3.75 7.70 9.78
C TYR A 225 3.81 7.16 11.21
N GLY A 226 2.70 7.28 11.94
CA GLY A 226 2.51 6.62 13.23
C GLY A 226 2.15 5.14 13.09
N THR A 227 1.62 4.55 14.16
CA THR A 227 1.31 3.11 14.28
C THR A 227 -0.17 2.82 14.58
N SER A 228 -1.02 3.86 14.55
CA SER A 228 -2.47 3.62 14.62
C SER A 228 -2.95 2.88 13.36
N PRO A 229 -4.08 2.16 13.40
CA PRO A 229 -4.58 1.43 12.22
C PRO A 229 -4.70 2.28 10.94
N ALA A 230 -5.14 3.54 11.08
CA ALA A 230 -5.21 4.47 9.95
C ALA A 230 -3.82 4.88 9.43
N GLU A 231 -2.85 5.06 10.33
CA GLU A 231 -1.47 5.38 9.98
C GLU A 231 -0.74 4.21 9.33
N GLU A 232 -1.02 2.98 9.77
CA GLU A 232 -0.57 1.74 9.12
C GLU A 232 -1.10 1.63 7.69
N CYS A 233 -2.39 1.93 7.49
CA CYS A 233 -2.95 2.05 6.14
C CYS A 233 -2.24 3.14 5.32
N GLY A 234 -1.85 4.25 5.95
CA GLY A 234 -1.12 5.35 5.33
C GLY A 234 0.29 4.97 4.88
N VAL A 235 1.08 4.29 5.72
CA VAL A 235 2.43 3.84 5.36
C VAL A 235 2.38 2.75 4.27
N LEU A 236 1.36 1.91 4.27
CA LEU A 236 1.14 0.93 3.20
C LEU A 236 0.72 1.61 1.90
N GLY A 237 -0.07 2.69 1.97
CA GLY A 237 -0.31 3.59 0.84
C GLY A 237 1.00 4.19 0.32
N PHE A 238 1.86 4.70 1.21
CA PHE A 238 3.20 5.21 0.87
C PHE A 238 4.07 4.16 0.17
N GLN A 239 4.14 2.94 0.70
CA GLN A 239 4.82 1.81 0.06
C GLN A 239 4.23 1.48 -1.31
N ALA A 240 2.90 1.49 -1.47
CA ALA A 240 2.26 1.27 -2.75
C ALA A 240 2.60 2.37 -3.78
N GLY A 241 2.94 3.58 -3.34
CA GLY A 241 3.32 4.69 -4.21
C GLY A 241 4.72 4.55 -4.84
N PHE A 242 5.64 3.82 -4.21
CA PHE A 242 7.01 3.66 -4.70
C PHE A 242 7.43 2.20 -5.00
N GLY A 243 6.72 1.24 -4.43
CA GLY A 243 7.02 -0.18 -4.58
C GLY A 243 6.86 -0.62 -6.04
N ARG A 244 7.74 -1.52 -6.49
CA ARG A 244 7.71 -2.05 -7.86
C ARG A 244 6.81 -3.28 -7.99
N ASN A 245 6.28 -3.79 -6.89
CA ASN A 245 5.22 -4.79 -6.90
C ASN A 245 3.87 -4.17 -7.27
N ASP A 246 2.85 -4.99 -7.52
CA ASP A 246 1.53 -4.46 -7.85
C ASP A 246 0.95 -3.73 -6.63
N PRO A 247 0.69 -2.40 -6.73
CA PRO A 247 0.27 -1.58 -5.60
C PRO A 247 -1.08 -2.01 -5.02
N PHE A 248 -1.93 -2.68 -5.82
CA PHE A 248 -3.18 -3.22 -5.34
C PHE A 248 -2.98 -4.22 -4.21
N PHE A 249 -1.97 -5.10 -4.29
CA PHE A 249 -1.76 -6.13 -3.26
C PHE A 249 -1.12 -5.57 -1.97
N THR A 250 -0.42 -4.44 -2.06
CA THR A 250 0.01 -3.69 -0.86
C THR A 250 -1.19 -3.03 -0.18
N ILE A 251 -2.09 -2.40 -0.92
CA ILE A 251 -3.32 -1.82 -0.36
C ILE A 251 -4.26 -2.92 0.15
N LEU A 252 -4.39 -4.03 -0.57
CA LEU A 252 -5.19 -5.18 -0.13
C LEU A 252 -4.69 -5.73 1.19
N PHE A 253 -3.37 -5.73 1.43
CA PHE A 253 -2.82 -6.09 2.73
C PHE A 253 -3.31 -5.15 3.84
N ALA A 254 -3.30 -3.83 3.60
CA ALA A 254 -3.84 -2.85 4.55
C ALA A 254 -5.32 -3.11 4.83
N LEU A 255 -6.14 -3.29 3.78
CA LEU A 255 -7.57 -3.52 3.92
C LEU A 255 -7.87 -4.87 4.60
N ALA A 256 -7.16 -5.93 4.24
CA ALA A 256 -7.30 -7.24 4.88
C ALA A 256 -7.01 -7.17 6.38
N GLN A 257 -6.02 -6.38 6.80
CA GLN A 257 -5.63 -6.26 8.20
C GLN A 257 -6.54 -5.32 8.99
N PHE A 258 -6.88 -4.14 8.45
CA PHE A 258 -7.47 -3.03 9.22
C PHE A 258 -8.91 -2.67 8.82
N GLN A 259 -9.40 -3.19 7.70
CA GLN A 259 -10.78 -2.97 7.25
C GLN A 259 -11.64 -4.24 7.37
N LEU A 260 -11.10 -5.38 6.95
CA LEU A 260 -11.87 -6.61 6.70
C LEU A 260 -11.72 -7.65 7.82
N GLY A 261 -10.88 -7.42 8.84
CA GLY A 261 -10.66 -8.38 9.93
C GLY A 261 -10.05 -9.72 9.50
N ILE A 262 -9.40 -9.80 8.33
CA ILE A 262 -8.90 -11.06 7.76
C ILE A 262 -7.60 -11.49 8.44
N GLY A 263 -6.77 -10.57 8.94
CA GLY A 263 -5.50 -10.93 9.60
C GLY A 263 -4.51 -11.52 8.59
N ALA A 264 -3.76 -10.64 7.95
CA ALA A 264 -2.81 -11.01 6.91
C ALA A 264 -1.40 -11.28 7.46
N THR A 265 -1.14 -11.01 8.75
CA THR A 265 0.10 -11.37 9.44
C THR A 265 -0.15 -12.16 10.73
N PRO A 266 0.83 -12.95 11.20
CA PRO A 266 0.78 -13.59 12.51
C PRO A 266 1.24 -12.66 13.66
N VAL A 267 1.60 -11.40 13.37
CA VAL A 267 2.25 -10.48 14.31
C VAL A 267 1.23 -9.52 14.94
N THR A 268 0.30 -9.00 14.14
CA THR A 268 -0.70 -8.02 14.56
C THR A 268 -2.12 -8.59 14.43
N GLY A 269 -2.97 -8.30 15.41
CA GLY A 269 -4.40 -8.64 15.35
C GLY A 269 -5.10 -7.86 14.25
N ALA A 270 -6.09 -8.47 13.62
CA ALA A 270 -6.89 -7.82 12.59
C ALA A 270 -7.98 -6.95 13.22
N GLU A 271 -8.32 -5.86 12.54
CA GLU A 271 -9.36 -4.91 12.93
C GLU A 271 -10.37 -4.73 11.80
N THR A 272 -11.52 -4.14 12.14
CA THR A 272 -12.61 -3.88 11.20
C THR A 272 -12.95 -2.38 11.20
N GLY A 273 -13.16 -1.83 10.01
CA GLY A 273 -13.65 -0.46 9.85
C GLY A 273 -12.66 0.65 10.24
N GLN A 274 -11.36 0.37 10.33
CA GLN A 274 -10.36 1.37 10.74
C GLN A 274 -9.63 2.05 9.57
N ALA A 275 -9.84 1.59 8.34
CA ALA A 275 -9.19 2.18 7.18
C ALA A 275 -9.74 3.59 6.91
N ASP A 276 -8.83 4.55 6.72
CA ASP A 276 -9.17 5.88 6.26
C ASP A 276 -8.72 6.06 4.79
N PRO A 277 -9.67 6.17 3.84
CA PRO A 277 -9.33 6.36 2.42
C PRO A 277 -8.47 7.61 2.17
N GLU A 278 -8.70 8.71 2.89
CA GLU A 278 -7.91 9.94 2.75
C GLU A 278 -6.44 9.67 3.10
N VAL A 279 -6.20 8.96 4.20
CA VAL A 279 -4.85 8.63 4.67
C VAL A 279 -4.14 7.68 3.70
N ILE A 280 -4.86 6.68 3.16
CA ILE A 280 -4.32 5.72 2.18
C ILE A 280 -3.89 6.44 0.89
N PHE A 281 -4.79 7.20 0.27
CA PHE A 281 -4.50 7.81 -1.04
C PHE A 281 -3.52 8.97 -0.96
N ARG A 282 -3.54 9.74 0.14
CA ARG A 282 -2.48 10.70 0.44
C ARG A 282 -1.14 10.00 0.62
N GLY A 283 -1.11 8.83 1.26
CA GLY A 283 0.08 7.99 1.35
C GLY A 283 0.59 7.59 -0.03
N LEU A 284 -0.29 7.11 -0.90
CA LEU A 284 0.06 6.72 -2.26
C LEU A 284 0.63 7.89 -3.09
N GLU A 285 0.02 9.07 -3.00
CA GLU A 285 0.58 10.29 -3.62
C GLU A 285 1.96 10.64 -3.01
N HIS A 286 2.12 10.51 -1.70
CA HIS A 286 3.37 10.80 -1.02
C HIS A 286 4.50 9.88 -1.52
N GLY A 287 4.22 8.59 -1.69
CA GLY A 287 5.18 7.60 -2.18
C GLY A 287 5.60 7.81 -3.64
N SER A 288 4.76 8.44 -4.45
CA SER A 288 5.00 8.56 -5.89
C SER A 288 6.22 9.38 -6.32
N SER A 289 6.79 10.19 -5.41
CA SER A 289 8.02 10.93 -5.69
C SER A 289 9.28 10.19 -5.24
N VAL A 290 9.14 9.05 -4.56
CA VAL A 290 10.28 8.29 -4.05
C VAL A 290 10.97 7.60 -5.22
N THR A 291 12.28 7.78 -5.32
CA THR A 291 13.06 7.40 -6.51
C THR A 291 13.58 5.96 -6.48
N LEU A 292 13.44 5.26 -5.35
CA LEU A 292 13.93 3.90 -5.11
C LEU A 292 12.83 3.04 -4.48
N ASP A 293 12.79 1.74 -4.81
CA ASP A 293 11.97 0.79 -4.07
C ASP A 293 12.64 0.48 -2.72
N LEU A 294 12.19 1.16 -1.66
CA LEU A 294 12.73 1.01 -0.30
C LEU A 294 12.43 -0.37 0.32
N ILE A 295 11.56 -1.17 -0.30
CA ILE A 295 11.26 -2.52 0.19
C ILE A 295 12.15 -3.56 -0.48
N SER A 296 12.36 -3.46 -1.79
CA SER A 296 13.00 -4.54 -2.56
C SER A 296 14.42 -4.23 -3.03
N ASP A 297 14.78 -2.95 -3.18
CA ASP A 297 16.00 -2.50 -3.87
C ASP A 297 16.93 -1.63 -3.00
N TRP A 298 16.56 -1.38 -1.75
CA TRP A 298 17.35 -0.60 -0.78
C TRP A 298 18.14 -1.52 0.15
N ASP A 299 19.10 -1.05 0.96
CA ASP A 299 19.56 -1.73 2.17
C ASP A 299 19.64 -0.67 3.29
N PRO A 300 18.83 -0.79 4.37
CA PRO A 300 18.87 0.17 5.47
C PRO A 300 20.25 0.36 6.11
N TRP A 301 21.10 -0.68 6.09
CA TRP A 301 22.42 -0.61 6.73
C TRP A 301 23.36 0.39 6.06
N ASP A 302 23.21 0.59 4.74
CA ASP A 302 23.95 1.59 3.99
C ASP A 302 23.57 3.02 4.41
N ASP A 303 22.37 3.22 4.97
CA ASP A 303 21.84 4.54 5.29
C ASP A 303 21.70 4.85 6.79
N PHE A 304 21.78 3.85 7.67
CA PHE A 304 21.53 4.06 9.10
C PHE A 304 22.43 5.12 9.74
N HIS A 305 23.69 5.23 9.30
CA HIS A 305 24.65 6.19 9.84
C HIS A 305 24.46 7.62 9.29
N HIS A 306 23.69 7.79 8.21
CA HIS A 306 23.47 9.09 7.58
C HIS A 306 22.35 9.88 8.29
N PRO A 307 22.41 11.23 8.27
CA PRO A 307 21.32 12.08 8.76
C PRO A 307 19.99 11.76 8.07
N LEU A 308 18.90 11.65 8.84
CA LEU A 308 17.57 11.29 8.34
C LEU A 308 17.12 12.21 7.18
N GLU A 309 17.31 13.52 7.31
CA GLU A 309 16.92 14.49 6.28
C GLU A 309 17.76 14.36 5.00
N GLU A 310 19.00 13.88 5.10
CA GLU A 310 19.82 13.56 3.93
C GLU A 310 19.26 12.33 3.19
N VAL A 311 18.91 11.28 3.92
CA VAL A 311 18.31 10.07 3.33
C VAL A 311 16.98 10.39 2.66
N ARG A 312 16.12 11.19 3.30
CA ARG A 312 14.87 11.69 2.70
C ARG A 312 15.11 12.41 1.38
N ARG A 313 16.04 13.37 1.37
CA ARG A 313 16.40 14.12 0.14
C ARG A 313 16.97 13.22 -0.94
N ARG A 314 17.84 12.27 -0.57
CA ARG A 314 18.50 11.32 -1.48
C ARG A 314 17.49 10.49 -2.27
N TYR A 315 16.40 10.08 -1.63
CA TYR A 315 15.37 9.24 -2.25
C TYR A 315 14.10 9.98 -2.64
N GLY A 316 14.07 11.33 -2.63
CA GLY A 316 12.90 12.10 -3.05
C GLY A 316 11.69 11.98 -2.11
N ILE A 317 11.92 11.66 -0.83
CA ILE A 317 10.89 11.57 0.20
C ILE A 317 10.61 12.97 0.73
N ARG A 318 9.39 13.45 0.50
CA ARG A 318 8.96 14.78 0.96
C ARG A 318 8.60 14.72 2.44
N GLN A 319 8.53 15.88 3.10
CA GLN A 319 7.88 15.93 4.40
C GLN A 319 6.37 15.77 4.22
N ARG A 320 5.76 14.94 5.06
CA ARG A 320 4.32 14.68 5.02
C ARG A 320 3.54 15.97 5.23
N GLY A 321 2.57 16.24 4.36
CA GLY A 321 1.77 17.48 4.37
C GLY A 321 2.28 18.57 3.42
N GLN A 322 3.44 18.38 2.75
CA GLN A 322 3.84 19.25 1.65
C GLN A 322 3.19 18.80 0.33
N VAL A 323 2.45 19.70 -0.32
CA VAL A 323 1.81 19.47 -1.63
C VAL A 323 2.89 19.37 -2.71
N ALA A 324 2.73 18.45 -3.66
CA ALA A 324 3.59 18.40 -4.83
C ALA A 324 3.43 19.70 -5.64
N GLY A 325 4.52 20.43 -5.84
CA GLY A 325 4.57 21.62 -6.72
C GLY A 325 4.44 21.26 -8.20
#